data_AF-A0A2J0MYU1-F1
#
_entry.id   AF-A0A2J0MYU1-F1
#
_cell.length_a   1.000
_cell.length_b   1.000
_cell.length_c   1.000
_cell.angle_alpha   90.00
_cell.angle_beta   90.00
_cell.angle_gamma   90.00
#
_symmetry.space_group_name_H-M   'P 1'
#
loop_
_entity.id
_entity.type
_entity.pdbx_description
1 polymer ?
#
loop_
_entity_poly.entity_id
_entity_poly.type
_entity_poly.pdbx_seq_one_letter_code
_entity_poly.pdbx_strand_id
1 'polypeptide(L)' 'IIIPGYVAVLSGKLEDASGWQVLVGPKEASGIPKYLKEIWK' A
#
# COMPACT_ATOMS: atom_id res chain seq x y z
N ILE A 1 7.01 -1.55 0.17
CA ILE A 1 6.01 -2.61 -0.12
C ILE A 1 4.65 -1.95 -0.34
N ILE A 2 3.76 -2.49 -1.20
CA ILE A 2 2.39 -1.96 -1.35
C ILE A 2 1.42 -3.01 -0.80
N ILE A 3 0.57 -2.63 0.15
CA ILE A 3 -0.46 -3.50 0.72
C ILE A 3 -1.86 -3.09 0.25
N PRO A 4 -2.81 -4.02 0.11
CA PRO A 4 -4.19 -3.68 -0.23
C PRO A 4 -4.81 -2.75 0.81
N GLY A 5 -5.69 -1.83 0.37
CA GLY A 5 -6.37 -0.90 1.26
C GLY A 5 -7.25 -1.57 2.32
N TYR A 6 -7.63 -2.83 2.11
CA TYR A 6 -8.40 -3.62 3.07
C TYR A 6 -7.61 -3.93 4.36
N VAL A 7 -6.29 -4.07 4.24
CA VAL A 7 -5.38 -4.39 5.35
C VAL A 7 -4.55 -3.18 5.76
N ALA A 8 -5.01 -1.96 5.44
CA ALA A 8 -4.33 -0.71 5.76
C ALA A 8 -3.97 -0.58 7.25
N VAL A 9 -4.80 -1.15 8.14
CA VAL A 9 -4.56 -1.15 9.60
C VAL A 9 -3.30 -1.91 10.02
N LEU A 10 -2.81 -2.82 9.18
CA LEU A 10 -1.58 -3.58 9.44
C LEU A 10 -0.32 -2.84 8.98
N SER A 11 -0.44 -1.70 8.27
CA SER A 11 0.72 -0.99 7.69
C SER A 11 1.78 -0.65 8.73
N GLY A 12 1.39 -0.08 9.87
CA GLY A 12 2.33 0.33 10.92
C GLY A 12 3.07 -0.85 11.56
N LYS A 13 2.37 -1.95 11.85
CA LYS A 13 3.01 -3.17 12.37
C LYS A 13 3.93 -3.82 11.35
N LEU A 14 3.53 -3.78 10.07
CA LEU A 14 4.31 -4.35 8.98
C LEU A 14 5.57 -3.53 8.71
N GLU A 15 5.48 -2.20 8.78
CA GLU A 15 6.62 -1.30 8.63
C GLU A 15 7.66 -1.52 9.74
N ASP A 16 7.21 -1.61 11.00
CA ASP A 16 8.07 -1.89 12.15
C ASP A 16 8.74 -3.28 12.07
N ALA A 17 7.98 -4.30 11.67
CA ALA A 17 8.48 -5.68 11.58
C ALA A 17 9.38 -5.93 10.35
N SER A 18 9.11 -5.27 9.22
CA SER A 18 9.85 -5.48 7.97
C SER A 18 10.98 -4.47 7.75
N GLY A 19 10.92 -3.31 8.40
CA GLY A 19 11.84 -2.20 8.16
C GLY A 19 11.72 -1.58 6.75
N TRP A 20 10.67 -1.92 6.00
CA TRP A 20 10.40 -1.39 4.67
C TRP A 20 9.31 -0.34 4.73
N GLN A 21 9.42 0.69 3.89
CA GLN A 21 8.35 1.67 3.73
C GLN A 21 7.08 0.99 3.19
N VAL A 22 5.99 1.04 3.96
CA VAL A 22 4.72 0.42 3.60
C VAL A 22 3.78 1.46 3.00
N LEU A 23 3.38 1.25 1.75
CA LEU A 23 2.43 2.07 1.01
C LEU A 23 1.07 1.37 0.99
N VAL A 24 0.00 2.13 1.22
CA VAL A 24 -1.37 1.59 1.21
C VAL A 24 -1.99 1.80 -0.17
N GLY A 25 -2.19 0.71 -0.89
CA GLY A 25 -2.84 0.68 -2.19
C GLY A 25 -4.37 0.70 -2.11
N PRO A 26 -5.04 0.60 -3.28
CA PRO A 26 -6.49 0.59 -3.36
C PRO A 26 -7.10 -0.66 -2.73
N LYS A 27 -8.40 -0.60 -2.41
CA LYS A 27 -9.17 -1.75 -1.90
C LYS A 27 -9.40 -2.82 -2.97
N GLU A 28 -9.50 -2.41 -4.23
CA GLU A 28 -9.69 -3.27 -5.39
C GLU A 28 -8.48 -3.20 -6.32
N ALA A 29 -8.06 -4.34 -6.86
CA ALA A 29 -6.89 -4.44 -7.75
C ALA A 29 -7.07 -3.64 -9.06
N SER A 30 -8.32 -3.42 -9.49
CA SER A 30 -8.67 -2.58 -10.64
C SER A 30 -8.17 -1.13 -10.50
N GLY A 31 -7.99 -0.64 -9.27
CA GLY A 31 -7.47 0.70 -8.98
C GLY A 31 -5.94 0.82 -9.04
N ILE A 32 -5.19 -0.29 -9.15
CA ILE A 32 -3.72 -0.28 -9.12
C ILE A 32 -3.13 0.63 -10.22
N PRO A 33 -3.59 0.58 -11.49
CA PRO A 33 -3.01 1.42 -12.54
C PRO A 33 -3.19 2.92 -12.28
N LYS A 34 -4.30 3.31 -11.64
CA LYS A 34 -4.55 4.71 -11.26
C LYS A 34 -3.68 5.11 -10.06
N TYR A 35 -3.64 4.27 -9.03
CA TYR A 35 -2.83 4.49 -7.83
C TYR A 35 -1.34 4.65 -8.14
N LEU A 36 -0.78 3.79 -8.99
CA LEU A 36 0.64 3.88 -9.38
C LEU A 36 0.95 5.20 -10.09
N LYS A 37 0.04 5.71 -10.94
CA LYS A 37 0.21 7.00 -11.61
C LYS A 37 0.16 8.20 -10.64
N GLU A 38 -0.59 8.08 -9.55
CA GLU A 38 -0.68 9.14 -8.53
C GLU A 38 0.54 9.14 -7.60
N ILE A 39 1.08 7.97 -7.26
CA ILE A 39 2.20 7.81 -6.32
C ILE A 39 3.58 7.97 -6.99
N TRP A 40 3.77 7.43 -8.21
CA TRP A 40 5.06 7.41 -8.92
C TRP A 40 5.20 8.54 -9.95
N LYS A 41 4.83 9.76 -9.57
CA LYS A 41 5.00 10.93 -10.43
C LYS A 41 6.46 11.36 -10.57
#